data_AF-A0A2T7LSU7-F1
#
_entry.id   AF-A0A2T7LSU7-F1
#
_cell.length_a   1.000
_cell.length_b   1.000
_cell.length_c   1.000
_cell.angle_alpha   90.00
_cell.angle_beta   90.00
_cell.angle_gamma   90.00
#
_symmetry.space_group_name_H-M   'P 1'
#
loop_
_entity.id
_entity.type
_entity.pdbx_description
1 polymer ?
#
loop_
_entity_poly.entity_id
_entity_poly.type
_entity_poly.pdbx_seq_one_letter_code
_entity_poly.pdbx_strand_id
1 'polypeptide(L)' 'MHDVAAALAEGNQAAHDLTEALKLADFSLPSLYGDLPTITDKALVHLGGASAEVVRELAAWIRERA' A
#
# COMPACT_ATOMS: atom_id res chain seq x y z
N MET A 1 -18.77 -11.66 5.77
CA MET A 1 -17.40 -11.93 6.25
C MET A 1 -16.50 -11.62 5.08
N HIS A 2 -15.87 -10.44 5.05
CA HIS A 2 -14.88 -10.13 4.02
C HIS A 2 -13.73 -11.14 4.10
N ASP A 3 -13.21 -11.55 2.96
CA ASP A 3 -12.07 -12.46 2.89
C ASP A 3 -10.80 -11.70 3.33
N VAL A 4 -10.38 -11.96 4.57
CA VAL A 4 -9.18 -11.35 5.19
C VAL A 4 -7.93 -11.62 4.35
N ALA A 5 -7.84 -12.77 3.68
CA ALA A 5 -6.71 -13.09 2.83
C ALA A 5 -6.69 -12.21 1.56
N ALA A 6 -7.86 -11.96 0.97
CA ALA A 6 -7.99 -11.05 -0.17
C ALA A 6 -7.61 -9.61 0.21
N ALA A 7 -8.07 -9.11 1.36
CA ALA A 7 -7.74 -7.77 1.84
C ALA A 7 -6.23 -7.62 2.16
N LEU A 8 -5.61 -8.64 2.75
CA LEU A 8 -4.16 -8.64 3.00
C LEU A 8 -3.36 -8.68 1.69
N ALA A 9 -3.80 -9.48 0.71
CA ALA A 9 -3.17 -9.54 -0.60
C ALA A 9 -3.25 -8.18 -1.33
N GLU A 10 -4.39 -7.50 -1.26
CA GLU A 10 -4.57 -6.17 -1.82
C GLU A 10 -3.67 -5.13 -1.15
N GLY A 11 -3.56 -5.16 0.18
CA GLY A 11 -2.63 -4.30 0.93
C GLY A 11 -1.16 -4.54 0.53
N ASN A 12 -0.76 -5.81 0.39
CA ASN A 12 0.58 -6.17 -0.09
C ASN A 12 0.85 -5.66 -1.51
N GLN A 13 -0.14 -5.75 -2.40
CA GLN A 13 0.00 -5.23 -3.75
C GLN A 13 0.18 -3.71 -3.75
N ALA A 14 -0.63 -2.98 -2.97
CA ALA A 14 -0.50 -1.53 -2.85
C ALA A 14 0.86 -1.12 -2.26
N ALA A 15 1.35 -1.86 -1.25
CA ALA A 15 2.67 -1.66 -0.66
C ALA A 15 3.81 -1.89 -1.68
N HIS A 16 3.69 -2.93 -2.51
CA HIS A 16 4.62 -3.20 -3.60
C HIS A 16 4.60 -2.08 -4.65
N ASP A 17 3.41 -1.67 -5.10
CA ASP A 17 3.25 -0.60 -6.08
C ASP A 17 3.91 0.71 -5.61
N LEU A 18 3.73 1.07 -4.33
CA LEU A 18 4.38 2.22 -3.70
C LEU A 18 5.89 2.05 -3.63
N THR A 19 6.38 0.86 -3.28
CA THR A 19 7.82 0.58 -3.24
C THR A 19 8.48 0.82 -4.60
N GLU A 20 7.86 0.33 -5.67
CA GLU A 20 8.36 0.55 -7.03
C GLU A 20 8.31 2.03 -7.44
N ALA A 21 7.26 2.76 -7.05
CA ALA A 21 7.17 4.20 -7.31
C ALA A 21 8.27 4.99 -6.59
N LEU A 22 8.55 4.67 -5.32
CA LEU A 22 9.60 5.32 -4.54
C LEU A 22 10.99 5.09 -5.14
N LYS A 23 11.26 3.89 -5.65
CA LYS A 23 12.53 3.57 -6.34
C LYS A 23 12.78 4.47 -7.55
N LEU A 24 11.74 4.81 -8.31
CA LEU A 24 11.86 5.74 -9.45
C LEU A 24 12.32 7.14 -9.00
N ALA A 25 11.91 7.55 -7.80
CA ALA A 25 12.29 8.81 -7.18
C ALA A 25 13.58 8.72 -6.33
N ASP A 26 14.36 7.64 -6.46
CA ASP A 26 15.57 7.35 -5.67
C ASP A 26 15.34 7.38 -4.15
N PHE A 27 14.13 7.01 -3.73
CA PHE A 27 13.72 6.91 -2.34
C PHE A 27 13.41 5.46 -1.96
N SER A 28 13.56 5.14 -0.68
CA SER A 28 13.13 3.85 -0.15
C SER A 28 12.51 4.04 1.23
N LEU A 29 11.44 3.30 1.50
CA LEU A 29 10.88 3.18 2.83
C LEU A 29 11.13 1.76 3.34
N PRO A 30 11.73 1.60 4.54
CA PRO A 30 11.83 0.29 5.14
C PRO A 30 10.42 -0.19 5.48
N SER A 31 10.16 -1.48 5.24
CA SER A 31 9.00 -2.19 5.78
C SER A 31 7.63 -1.78 5.24
N LEU A 32 7.49 -1.64 3.92
CA LEU A 32 6.18 -1.55 3.27
C LEU A 32 5.59 -2.95 3.02
N TYR A 33 4.50 -3.28 3.70
CA TYR A 33 3.71 -4.50 3.50
C TYR A 33 2.23 -4.24 3.79
N GLY A 34 1.36 -5.14 3.33
CA GLY A 34 -0.06 -5.13 3.65
C GLY A 34 -0.29 -5.38 5.15
N ASP A 35 -1.33 -4.73 5.69
CA ASP A 35 -1.72 -4.87 7.08
C ASP A 35 -3.12 -5.51 7.19
N LEU A 36 -3.41 -6.11 8.34
CA LEU A 36 -4.68 -6.80 8.57
C LEU A 36 -5.82 -5.78 8.72
N PRO A 37 -6.97 -6.00 8.05
CA PRO A 37 -8.17 -5.19 8.20
C PRO A 37 -8.83 -5.46 9.57
N THR A 38 -8.24 -4.93 10.65
CA THR A 38 -8.64 -5.28 12.02
C THR A 38 -9.94 -4.61 12.47
N ILE A 39 -10.29 -3.43 11.92
CA ILE A 39 -11.46 -2.63 12.31
C ILE A 39 -12.23 -2.11 11.10
N THR A 40 -11.52 -1.75 10.04
CA THR A 40 -12.10 -1.34 8.77
C THR A 40 -12.02 -2.54 7.85
N ASP A 41 -13.12 -2.96 7.21
CA ASP A 41 -13.15 -4.03 6.19
C ASP A 41 -12.32 -3.69 4.92
N LYS A 42 -11.34 -2.80 5.03
CA LYS A 42 -10.54 -2.24 3.94
C LYS A 42 -9.14 -2.84 3.97
N ALA A 43 -8.59 -3.13 2.79
CA ALA A 43 -7.18 -3.44 2.67
C ALA A 43 -6.33 -2.28 3.19
N LEU A 44 -5.38 -2.58 4.08
CA LEU A 44 -4.51 -1.60 4.72
C LEU A 44 -3.05 -1.87 4.34
N VAL A 45 -2.22 -0.84 4.48
CA VAL A 45 -0.77 -0.90 4.33
C VAL A 45 -0.13 -0.46 5.64
N HIS A 46 1.01 -1.08 5.97
CA HIS A 46 1.84 -0.74 7.12
C HIS A 46 2.57 0.60 6.94
N LEU A 47 1.77 1.63 6.75
CA LEU A 47 2.10 3.04 6.60
C LEU A 47 1.10 3.81 7.46
N GLY A 48 1.13 3.56 8.77
CA GLY A 48 0.15 4.11 9.72
C GLY A 48 -1.28 3.56 9.54
N GLY A 49 -1.45 2.40 8.91
CA GLY A 49 -2.77 1.83 8.61
C GLY A 49 -3.51 2.57 7.50
N ALA A 50 -2.78 3.18 6.56
CA ALA A 50 -3.37 3.80 5.36
C ALA A 50 -4.12 2.75 4.52
N SER A 51 -5.23 3.14 3.90
CA SER A 51 -5.94 2.26 2.97
C SER A 51 -5.10 1.99 1.71
N ALA A 52 -5.27 0.81 1.12
CA ALA A 52 -4.64 0.45 -0.14
C ALA A 52 -4.96 1.44 -1.27
N GLU A 53 -6.18 1.98 -1.29
CA GLU A 53 -6.62 3.04 -2.22
C GLU A 53 -5.72 4.29 -2.13
N VAL A 54 -5.57 4.88 -0.94
CA VAL A 54 -4.74 6.07 -0.73
C VAL A 54 -3.27 5.79 -1.07
N VAL A 55 -2.78 4.60 -0.76
CA VAL A 55 -1.41 4.21 -1.09
C VAL A 55 -1.20 4.08 -2.60
N ARG A 56 -2.18 3.57 -3.34
CA ARG A 56 -2.14 3.51 -4.82
C ARG A 56 -2.16 4.91 -5.43
N GLU A 57 -2.97 5.82 -4.90
CA GLU A 57 -3.00 7.22 -5.34
C GLU A 57 -1.63 7.90 -5.13
N LEU A 58 -1.02 7.69 -3.96
CA LEU A 58 0.33 8.19 -3.69
C LEU A 58 1.36 7.62 -4.66
N ALA A 59 1.33 6.30 -4.91
CA ALA A 59 2.23 5.66 -5.86
C ALA A 59 2.07 6.24 -7.28
N ALA A 60 0.84 6.49 -7.73
CA ALA A 60 0.57 7.14 -9.02
C ALA A 60 1.12 8.57 -9.05
N TRP A 61 0.87 9.37 -8.01
CA TRP A 61 1.35 10.75 -7.90
C TRP A 61 2.88 10.86 -7.97
N ILE A 62 3.60 9.92 -7.34
CA ILE A 62 5.07 9.84 -7.41
C ILE A 62 5.52 9.52 -8.83
N ARG A 63 4.92 8.52 -9.49
CA ARG A 63 5.30 8.11 -10.86
C ARG A 63 5.12 9.21 -11.90
N GLU A 64 4.14 10.08 -11.72
CA GLU A 64 3.92 11.23 -12.60
C GLU A 64 5.03 12.31 -12.50
N ARG A 65 5.85 12.26 -11.44
CA ARG A 65 6.81 13.32 -11.08
C ARG A 65 8.25 12.84 -10.96
N ALA A 66 8.47 11.53 -11.01
CA ALA A 66 9.79 10.90 -10.98
C ALA A 66 10.45 10.89 -12.37
#